data_AF-A0A6A6MKX1-F1
#
_entry.id   AF-A0A6A6MKX1-F1
#
_cell.length_a   1.000
_cell.length_b   1.000
_cell.length_c   1.000
_cell.angle_alpha   90.00
_cell.angle_beta   90.00
_cell.angle_gamma   90.00
#
_symmetry.space_group_name_H-M   'P 1'
#
loop_
_entity.id
_entity.type
_entity.pdbx_description
1 polymer ?
#
loop_
_entity_poly.entity_id
_entity_poly.type
_entity_poly.pdbx_seq_one_letter_code
_entity_poly.pdbx_strand_id
1 'polypeptide(L)'
;MDTPHSFLWDYEVRNMAYLKLPARAPKYRSARNHNEFVCRMKEYMPRSVFIERILKALESHFSVKPINLEAVDGSHMAGYVHFTRLLSKQELEAAMTSVLESRALCG
;
A
#
# COMPACT_ATOMS: atom_id res chain seq x y z
N MET A 1 6.39 11.62 -8.22
CA MET A 1 5.24 10.82 -8.68
C MET A 1 5.26 9.56 -7.87
N ASP A 2 4.42 9.49 -6.84
CA ASP A 2 4.27 8.30 -6.01
C ASP A 2 3.53 7.25 -6.83
N THR A 3 4.20 6.13 -7.13
CA THR A 3 3.54 5.00 -7.77
C THR A 3 3.04 4.08 -6.65
N PRO A 4 1.71 3.92 -6.48
CA PRO A 4 1.21 2.96 -5.50
C PRO A 4 1.73 1.57 -5.87
N HIS A 5 2.38 0.92 -4.91
CA HIS A 5 2.86 -0.44 -5.07
C HIS A 5 1.70 -1.40 -4.81
N SER A 6 1.32 -2.15 -5.83
CA SER A 6 0.24 -3.14 -5.76
C SER A 6 0.79 -4.57 -5.86
N PHE A 7 0.18 -5.50 -5.13
CA PHE A 7 0.44 -6.93 -5.25
C PHE A 7 -0.58 -7.59 -6.19
N LEU A 8 -0.09 -8.35 -7.17
CA LEU A 8 -0.93 -9.01 -8.18
C LEU A 8 -1.38 -10.40 -7.68
N TRP A 9 -2.52 -10.44 -6.97
CA TRP A 9 -2.99 -11.67 -6.33
C TRP A 9 -3.57 -12.70 -7.31
N ASP A 10 -4.62 -12.32 -8.02
CA ASP A 10 -5.38 -13.20 -8.93
C ASP A 10 -5.92 -12.41 -10.14
N TYR A 11 -5.01 -11.85 -10.93
CA TYR A 11 -5.41 -11.11 -12.13
C TYR A 11 -5.83 -12.07 -13.26
N GLU A 12 -6.75 -11.59 -14.09
CA GLU A 12 -7.13 -12.27 -15.33
C GLU A 12 -6.05 -12.01 -16.39
N VAL A 13 -5.40 -13.08 -16.86
CA VAL A 13 -4.28 -13.00 -17.82
C VAL A 13 -4.69 -12.33 -19.11
N ARG A 14 -5.92 -12.56 -19.59
CA ARG A 14 -6.43 -11.94 -20.83
C ARG A 14 -6.46 -10.41 -20.74
N ASN A 15 -6.71 -9.85 -19.56
CA ASN A 15 -6.77 -8.41 -19.36
C ASN A 15 -5.39 -7.74 -19.41
N MET A 16 -4.30 -8.51 -19.29
CA MET A 16 -2.94 -7.98 -19.39
C MET A 16 -2.62 -7.48 -20.81
N ALA A 17 -3.36 -7.93 -21.83
CA ALA A 17 -3.26 -7.42 -23.19
C ALA A 17 -3.71 -5.95 -23.34
N TYR A 18 -4.50 -5.42 -22.39
CA TYR A 18 -4.93 -4.03 -22.40
C TYR A 18 -3.85 -3.05 -21.92
N LEU A 19 -2.76 -3.53 -21.33
CA LEU A 19 -1.71 -2.68 -20.78
C LEU A 19 -0.92 -2.02 -21.91
N LYS A 20 -0.89 -0.68 -21.92
CA LYS A 20 -0.13 0.09 -22.88
C LYS A 20 1.37 -0.08 -22.64
N LEU A 21 2.12 -0.25 -23.72
CA LEU A 21 3.58 -0.17 -23.66
C LEU A 21 4.00 1.29 -23.46
N PRO A 22 4.93 1.59 -22.54
CA PRO A 22 5.44 2.93 -22.39
C PRO A 22 6.24 3.34 -23.64
N ALA A 23 6.12 4.60 -24.06
CA ALA A 23 6.80 5.13 -25.24
C ALA A 23 8.33 5.00 -25.18
N ARG A 24 8.90 4.95 -23.97
CA ARG A 24 10.31 4.63 -23.71
C ARG A 24 10.40 3.30 -22.96
N ALA A 25 10.21 2.19 -23.67
CA ALA A 25 10.46 0.86 -23.13
C ALA A 25 11.97 0.54 -23.15
N PRO A 26 12.56 0.06 -22.04
CA PRO A 26 13.91 -0.48 -22.05
C PRO A 26 14.07 -1.60 -23.09
N LYS A 27 15.25 -1.75 -23.70
CA LYS A 27 15.50 -2.80 -24.71
C LYS A 27 15.21 -4.23 -24.21
N TYR A 28 15.37 -4.50 -22.91
CA TYR A 28 15.04 -5.82 -22.36
C TYR A 28 13.51 -6.11 -22.31
N ARG A 29 12.68 -5.08 -22.53
CA ARG A 29 11.21 -5.13 -22.47
C ARG A 29 10.57 -5.23 -23.85
N SER A 30 11.32 -5.00 -24.93
CA SER A 30 10.79 -5.10 -26.29
C SER A 30 10.42 -6.56 -26.62
N ALA A 31 9.15 -6.79 -26.98
CA ALA A 31 8.59 -8.04 -27.49
C ALA A 31 8.36 -9.20 -26.48
N ARG A 32 8.51 -8.99 -25.17
CA ARG A 32 8.22 -10.04 -24.17
C ARG A 32 6.79 -9.95 -23.62
N ASN A 33 6.17 -11.12 -23.40
CA ASN A 33 4.81 -11.19 -22.85
C ASN A 33 4.79 -10.79 -21.38
N HIS A 34 3.70 -10.16 -20.91
CA HIS A 34 3.60 -9.72 -19.51
C HIS A 34 3.76 -10.89 -18.51
N ASN A 35 3.25 -12.07 -18.88
CA ASN A 35 3.28 -13.28 -18.06
C ASN A 35 4.70 -13.85 -17.85
N GLU A 36 5.69 -13.39 -18.60
CA GLU A 36 7.07 -13.81 -18.41
C GLU A 36 7.78 -13.06 -17.27
N PHE A 37 7.13 -12.03 -16.70
CA PHE A 37 7.70 -11.19 -15.65
C PHE A 37 6.80 -11.05 -14.42
N VAL A 38 5.48 -11.13 -14.61
CA VAL A 38 4.53 -11.11 -13.50
C VAL A 38 3.87 -12.47 -13.37
N CYS A 39 3.53 -12.82 -12.14
CA CYS A 39 2.81 -14.05 -11.82
C CYS A 39 1.66 -13.77 -10.86
N ARG A 40 0.70 -14.70 -10.77
CA ARG A 40 -0.40 -14.63 -9.80
C ARG A 40 0.11 -15.15 -8.47
N MET A 41 0.14 -14.29 -7.45
CA MET A 41 0.68 -14.68 -6.15
C MET A 41 -0.08 -15.83 -5.50
N LYS A 42 -1.38 -15.99 -5.81
CA LYS A 42 -2.19 -17.11 -5.30
C LYS A 42 -1.64 -18.50 -5.67
N GLU A 43 -0.84 -18.61 -6.72
CA GLU A 43 -0.25 -19.88 -7.18
C GLU A 43 0.91 -20.32 -6.30
N TYR A 44 1.51 -19.40 -5.54
CA TYR A 44 2.71 -19.64 -4.75
C TYR A 44 2.45 -19.64 -3.24
N MET A 45 1.41 -18.94 -2.78
CA MET A 45 1.08 -18.89 -1.36
C MET A 45 -0.39 -18.62 -1.08
N PRO A 46 -0.96 -19.22 0.00
CA PRO A 46 -2.28 -18.84 0.50
C PRO A 46 -2.34 -17.38 0.97
N ARG A 47 -3.51 -16.75 0.81
CA ARG A 47 -3.70 -15.34 1.18
C ARG A 47 -3.53 -15.08 2.67
N SER A 48 -3.98 -16.02 3.49
CA SER A 48 -3.80 -15.98 4.95
C SER A 48 -2.32 -15.91 5.33
N VAL A 49 -1.50 -16.80 4.77
CA VAL A 49 -0.05 -16.84 5.00
C VAL A 49 0.63 -15.55 4.54
N PHE A 50 0.22 -14.99 3.40
CA PHE A 50 0.74 -13.71 2.92
C PHE A 50 0.47 -12.57 3.90
N ILE A 51 -0.78 -12.44 4.37
CA ILE A 51 -1.18 -11.40 5.33
C ILE A 51 -0.43 -11.55 6.65
N GLU A 52 -0.37 -12.78 7.19
CA GLU A 52 0.34 -13.08 8.43
C GLU A 52 1.82 -12.69 8.35
N ARG A 53 2.50 -13.03 7.25
CA ARG A 53 3.92 -12.70 7.06
C ARG A 53 4.15 -11.20 6.97
N ILE A 54 3.26 -10.46 6.30
CA ILE A 54 3.35 -8.99 6.25
C ILE A 54 3.19 -8.40 7.64
N LEU A 55 2.18 -8.84 8.40
CA LEU A 55 1.96 -8.35 9.76
C LEU A 55 3.19 -8.60 10.63
N LYS A 56 3.73 -9.82 10.61
CA LYS A 56 4.94 -10.17 11.36
C LYS A 56 6.17 -9.33 10.98
N ALA A 57 6.33 -9.03 9.69
CA ALA A 57 7.42 -8.18 9.21
C ALA A 57 7.22 -6.70 9.59
N LEU A 58 5.98 -6.22 9.66
CA LEU A 58 5.69 -4.86 10.14
C LEU A 58 5.90 -4.75 11.64
N GLU A 59 5.49 -5.76 12.41
CA GLU A 59 5.63 -5.81 13.87
C GLU A 59 7.09 -5.79 14.34
N SER A 60 8.06 -6.18 13.49
CA SER A 60 9.48 -6.07 13.83
C SER A 60 10.01 -4.63 13.82
N HIS A 61 9.28 -3.70 13.21
CA HIS A 61 9.68 -2.30 13.07
C HIS A 61 8.67 -1.31 13.65
N PHE A 62 7.40 -1.71 13.77
CA PHE A 62 6.30 -0.85 14.15
C PHE A 62 5.40 -1.52 15.19
N SER A 63 4.76 -0.72 16.04
CA SER A 63 3.66 -1.19 16.87
C SER A 63 2.39 -1.29 16.02
N VAL A 64 1.96 -2.51 15.72
CA VAL A 64 0.79 -2.78 14.87
C VAL A 64 -0.38 -3.21 15.75
N LYS A 65 -1.58 -2.69 15.46
CA LYS A 65 -2.83 -3.11 16.11
C LYS A 65 -3.90 -3.39 15.06
N PRO A 66 -4.63 -4.51 15.13
CA PRO A 66 -5.77 -4.75 14.26
C PRO A 66 -6.89 -3.76 14.60
N ILE A 67 -7.50 -3.18 13.58
CA ILE A 67 -8.63 -2.27 13.72
C ILE A 67 -9.77 -2.84 12.88
N ASN A 68 -10.97 -2.85 13.44
CA ASN A 68 -12.18 -3.18 12.68
C ASN A 68 -12.54 -1.95 11.84
N LEU A 69 -12.52 -2.09 10.52
CA LEU A 69 -12.81 -1.02 9.57
C LEU A 69 -14.18 -0.35 9.84
N GLU A 70 -15.19 -1.14 10.22
CA GLU A 70 -16.56 -0.66 10.47
C GLU A 70 -16.68 0.12 11.79
N ALA A 71 -15.73 -0.05 12.71
CA ALA A 71 -15.69 0.65 13.99
C ALA A 71 -14.91 1.97 13.91
N VAL A 72 -14.31 2.28 12.77
CA VAL A 72 -13.59 3.54 12.53
C VAL A 72 -14.62 4.57 12.12
N ASP A 73 -14.86 5.57 12.98
CA ASP A 73 -15.66 6.72 12.56
C ASP A 73 -14.98 7.43 11.36
N GLY A 74 -15.78 8.08 10.51
CA GLY A 74 -15.29 8.77 9.31
C GLY A 74 -14.32 9.93 9.57
N SER A 75 -13.84 10.19 10.79
CA SER A 75 -12.90 11.29 11.11
C SER A 75 -11.55 11.15 10.41
N HIS A 76 -11.23 9.98 9.86
CA HIS A 76 -10.05 9.79 9.01
C HIS A 76 -10.18 10.41 7.60
N MET A 77 -11.31 11.03 7.27
CA MET A 77 -11.45 11.87 6.07
C MET A 77 -10.74 13.23 6.19
N ALA A 78 -9.92 13.45 7.22
CA ALA A 78 -8.93 14.52 7.19
C ALA A 78 -7.98 14.26 6.00
N GLY A 79 -7.97 15.18 5.02
CA GLY A 79 -7.28 15.00 3.74
C GLY A 79 -5.89 14.39 3.89
N TYR A 80 -5.64 13.29 3.17
CA TYR A 80 -4.34 12.62 3.18
C TYR A 80 -3.26 13.57 2.65
N VAL A 81 -2.44 14.09 3.56
CA VAL A 81 -1.28 14.91 3.19
C VAL A 81 -0.16 13.96 2.79
N HIS A 82 0.07 13.84 1.48
CA HIS A 82 1.23 13.14 0.94
C HIS A 82 2.50 13.74 1.54
N PHE A 83 3.25 12.94 2.29
CA PHE A 83 4.54 13.36 2.85
C PHE A 83 5.63 12.38 2.43
N THR A 84 6.54 12.85 1.59
CA THR A 84 7.64 12.05 1.04
C THR A 84 8.97 12.29 1.76
N ARG A 85 9.01 13.23 2.71
CA ARG A 85 10.19 13.53 3.52
C ARG A 85 10.13 12.68 4.81
N LEU A 86 11.26 12.33 5.39
CA LEU A 86 11.26 11.80 6.76
C LEU A 86 10.97 12.95 7.73
N LEU A 87 9.89 12.82 8.50
CA LEU A 87 9.58 13.77 9.57
C LEU A 87 10.65 13.67 10.65
N SER A 88 11.09 14.81 11.17
CA SER A 88 11.85 14.83 12.41
C SER A 88 10.97 14.40 13.58
N LYS A 89 11.59 13.99 14.69
CA LYS A 89 10.85 13.59 15.90
C LYS A 89 9.86 14.68 16.37
N GLN A 90 10.27 15.94 16.32
CA GLN A 90 9.44 17.08 16.71
C GLN A 90 8.24 17.26 15.79
N GLU A 91 8.42 17.07 14.48
CA GLU A 91 7.35 17.19 13.50
C GLU A 91 6.32 16.05 13.66
N LEU A 92 6.79 14.85 14.01
CA LEU A 92 5.92 13.71 14.28
C LEU A 92 5.10 13.92 15.56
N GLU A 93 5.72 14.42 16.63
CA GLU A 93 5.05 14.74 17.90
C GLU A 93 3.99 15.85 17.72
N ALA A 94 4.30 16.90 16.95
CA ALA A 94 3.36 17.97 16.64
C ALA A 94 2.15 17.45 15.82
N ALA A 95 2.39 16.62 14.81
CA ALA A 95 1.32 16.02 14.01
C ALA A 95 0.41 15.12 14.86
N MET A 96 0.99 14.29 15.73
CA MET A 96 0.23 13.42 16.62
C MET A 96 -0.64 14.20 17.62
N THR A 97 -0.12 15.32 18.13
CA THR A 97 -0.87 16.21 19.04
C THR A 97 -2.07 16.85 18.33
N SER A 98 -1.86 17.37 17.11
CA SER A 98 -2.93 17.94 16.30
C SER A 98 -4.05 16.92 15.96
N VAL A 99 -3.69 15.66 15.69
CA VAL A 99 -4.67 14.58 15.44
C VAL A 99 -5.49 14.27 16.70
N LEU A 100 -4.86 14.28 17.88
CA LEU A 100 -5.55 14.02 19.16
C LEU A 100 -6.49 15.17 19.53
N GLU A 101 -6.07 16.42 19.33
CA GLU A 101 -6.91 17.62 19.55
C GLU A 101 -8.13 17.64 18.63
N SER A 102 -7.94 17.29 17.34
CA SER A 102 -9.04 17.21 16.36
C SER A 102 -10.10 16.17 16.74
N ARG A 103 -9.68 15.05 17.37
CA ARG A 103 -10.59 14.00 17.86
C ARG A 103 -11.32 14.38 19.14
N ALA A 104 -10.73 15.22 19.99
CA ALA A 104 -11.36 15.67 21.24
C ALA A 104 -12.48 16.71 21.01
N LEU A 105 -12.46 17.41 19.88
CA LEU A 105 -13.46 18.43 19.52
C LEU A 105 -14.71 17.86 18.81
N CYS A 106 -14.71 16.56 18.48
CA CYS A 106 -15.85 15.86 17.86
C CYS A 106 -16.60 14.91 18.81
N GLY A 107 -16.33 15.01 20.13
CA GLY A 107 -17.02 14.25 21.18
C GLY A 107 -18.41 14.79 21.52
#